data_AF-A0A0C9X395-F1
#
_entry.id   AF-A0A0C9X395-F1
#
_cell.length_a   1.000
_cell.length_b   1.000
_cell.length_c   1.000
_cell.angle_alpha   90.00
_cell.angle_beta   90.00
_cell.angle_gamma   90.00
#
_symmetry.space_group_name_H-M   'P 1'
#
loop_
_entity.id
_entity.type
_entity.pdbx_description
1 polymer ?
#
loop_
_entity_poly.entity_id
_entity_poly.type
_entity_poly.pdbx_seq_one_letter_code
_entity_poly.pdbx_strand_id
1 'polypeptide(L)'
;MNFDEYSSPLPHLPFSNDYFSKLVFGQAAEIQYPTIAPPGSVTSQNFLTEETHGAVATLVSPLDIIPSIDDLLATTSAMEDAYAQGLRSVFVEFRLGGDTYSHCYHFTKIRFIGFICNHKKHVESAHDLILHFSLLQFSDIALAVAELKATPILSTIRGLLTNDVPLWRLATLLDERWMDEDVFNALVELIHYLLGYHQPRTPTH
;
A
#
# COMPACT_ATOMS: atom_id res chain seq x y z
N MET A 1 -13.76 10.32 24.88
CA MET A 1 -12.96 9.89 23.72
C MET A 1 -13.17 8.41 23.57
N ASN A 2 -13.64 7.95 22.41
CA ASN A 2 -13.79 6.52 22.13
C ASN A 2 -12.48 5.94 21.56
N PHE A 3 -12.41 4.62 21.38
CA PHE A 3 -11.22 3.94 20.88
C PHE A 3 -10.84 4.39 19.46
N ASP A 4 -11.82 4.63 18.59
CA ASP A 4 -11.56 5.06 17.21
C ASP A 4 -10.97 6.47 17.17
N GLU A 5 -11.52 7.43 17.91
CA GLU A 5 -10.96 8.78 18.06
C GLU A 5 -9.55 8.75 18.65
N TYR A 6 -9.28 7.79 19.54
CA TYR A 6 -7.97 7.61 20.16
C TYR A 6 -6.94 7.01 19.21
N SER A 7 -7.31 5.94 18.51
CA SER A 7 -6.37 5.19 17.69
C SER A 7 -6.29 5.69 16.25
N SER A 8 -7.24 6.49 15.76
CA SER A 8 -7.26 6.89 14.35
C SER A 8 -6.20 7.95 14.03
N PRO A 9 -5.36 7.72 13.01
CA PRO A 9 -4.52 8.76 12.46
C PRO A 9 -5.33 9.89 11.83
N LEU A 10 -4.82 11.12 11.91
CA LEU A 10 -5.42 12.24 11.18
C LEU A 10 -5.30 12.00 9.66
N PRO A 11 -6.36 12.25 8.87
CA PRO A 11 -6.42 11.86 7.46
C PRO A 11 -5.42 12.62 6.57
N HIS A 12 -5.03 13.84 6.96
CA HIS A 12 -4.07 14.64 6.18
C HIS A 12 -2.61 14.25 6.43
N LEU A 13 -2.33 13.34 7.38
CA LEU A 13 -0.97 12.91 7.67
C LEU A 13 -0.46 11.92 6.60
N PRO A 14 0.84 11.98 6.26
CA PRO A 14 1.48 10.97 5.42
C PRO A 14 1.24 9.55 5.95
N PHE A 15 1.09 8.59 5.04
CA PHE A 15 0.83 7.18 5.33
C PHE A 15 -0.49 6.86 6.04
N SER A 16 -1.40 7.84 6.18
CA SER A 16 -2.77 7.56 6.60
C SER A 16 -3.53 6.81 5.50
N ASN A 17 -4.70 6.24 5.85
CA ASN A 17 -5.55 5.60 4.85
C ASN A 17 -6.03 6.59 3.76
N ASP A 18 -6.33 7.83 4.13
CA ASP A 18 -6.75 8.87 3.17
C ASP A 18 -5.58 9.27 2.25
N TYR A 19 -4.35 9.34 2.79
CA TYR A 19 -3.13 9.52 1.99
C TYR A 19 -3.00 8.44 0.91
N PHE A 20 -3.09 7.16 1.27
CA PHE A 20 -2.97 6.07 0.30
C PHE A 20 -4.11 6.05 -0.73
N SER A 21 -5.33 6.45 -0.34
CA SER A 21 -6.47 6.53 -1.27
C SER A 21 -6.27 7.58 -2.37
N LYS A 22 -5.47 8.61 -2.11
CA LYS A 22 -5.19 9.74 -3.02
C LYS A 22 -3.82 9.67 -3.67
N LEU A 23 -2.97 8.74 -3.22
CA LEU A 23 -1.61 8.58 -3.74
C LEU A 23 -1.66 8.20 -5.22
N VAL A 24 -1.06 9.02 -6.07
CA VAL A 24 -0.99 8.80 -7.52
C VAL A 24 0.31 8.12 -7.93
N PHE A 25 0.32 7.47 -9.09
CA PHE A 25 1.51 6.75 -9.59
C PHE A 25 2.77 7.63 -9.64
N GLY A 26 2.65 8.88 -10.08
CA GLY A 26 3.80 9.79 -10.15
C GLY A 26 4.42 10.06 -8.78
N GLN A 27 3.59 10.17 -7.74
CA GLN A 27 4.05 10.36 -6.36
C GLN A 27 4.60 9.07 -5.75
N ALA A 28 3.95 7.93 -6.03
CA ALA A 28 4.41 6.62 -5.56
C ALA A 28 5.81 6.27 -6.08
N ALA A 29 6.18 6.75 -7.26
CA ALA A 29 7.51 6.55 -7.83
C ALA A 29 8.62 7.36 -7.14
N GLU A 30 8.27 8.38 -6.36
CA GLU A 30 9.24 9.28 -5.69
C GLU A 30 9.21 9.15 -4.17
N ILE A 31 8.26 8.39 -3.62
CA ILE A 31 8.06 8.29 -2.19
C ILE A 31 9.22 7.54 -1.52
N GLN A 32 9.73 8.09 -0.43
CA GLN A 32 10.58 7.34 0.48
C GLN A 32 9.69 6.51 1.40
N TYR A 33 9.87 5.20 1.38
CA TYR A 33 9.08 4.27 2.16
C TYR A 33 9.86 3.80 3.40
N PRO A 34 9.24 3.73 4.59
CA PRO A 34 9.92 3.23 5.78
C PRO A 34 10.37 1.79 5.60
N THR A 35 11.43 1.43 6.33
CA THR A 35 11.95 0.06 6.31
C THR A 35 11.05 -0.82 7.16
N ILE A 36 10.47 -1.86 6.56
CA ILE A 36 9.67 -2.85 7.28
C ILE A 36 10.57 -4.04 7.63
N ALA A 37 10.71 -4.33 8.92
CA ALA A 37 11.40 -5.52 9.39
C ALA A 37 10.65 -6.78 8.91
N PRO A 38 11.36 -7.86 8.53
CA PRO A 38 10.71 -9.07 8.02
C PRO A 38 9.84 -9.73 9.10
N PRO A 39 8.82 -10.53 8.72
CA PRO A 39 8.04 -11.30 9.68
C PRO A 39 8.92 -12.18 10.58
N GLY A 40 8.52 -12.34 11.84
CA GLY A 40 9.28 -13.04 12.88
C GLY A 40 10.37 -12.19 13.56
N SER A 41 10.38 -10.88 13.33
CA SER A 41 11.40 -9.97 13.89
C SER A 41 11.04 -9.47 15.29
N VAL A 42 9.75 -9.37 15.62
CA VAL A 42 9.29 -8.96 16.96
C VAL A 42 9.63 -10.04 17.99
N THR A 43 10.35 -9.64 19.03
CA THR A 43 10.77 -10.52 20.13
C THR A 43 9.92 -10.36 21.38
N SER A 44 9.31 -9.18 21.58
CA SER A 44 8.49 -8.89 22.76
C SER A 44 7.45 -7.82 22.44
N GLN A 45 6.25 -7.95 22.99
CA GLN A 45 5.19 -6.95 22.89
C GLN A 45 4.32 -6.94 24.15
N ASN A 46 4.07 -5.77 24.72
CA ASN A 46 3.27 -5.62 25.94
C ASN A 46 2.49 -4.31 25.92
N PHE A 47 1.21 -4.37 26.32
CA PHE A 47 0.43 -3.16 26.53
C PHE A 47 0.85 -2.44 27.81
N LEU A 48 0.83 -1.10 27.76
CA LEU A 48 1.18 -0.24 28.88
C LEU A 48 0.05 0.76 29.16
N THR A 49 -0.06 1.20 30.41
CA THR A 49 -0.98 2.27 30.84
C THR A 49 -0.47 3.67 30.52
N GLU A 50 0.82 3.81 30.20
CA GLU A 50 1.44 5.10 29.89
C GLU A 50 0.93 5.64 28.56
N GLU A 51 0.53 6.91 28.56
CA GLU A 51 0.12 7.61 27.36
C GLU A 51 1.33 8.31 26.73
N THR A 52 1.66 7.95 25.49
CA THR A 52 2.82 8.50 24.78
C THR A 52 2.37 9.49 23.71
N HIS A 53 2.79 10.75 23.85
CA HIS A 53 2.40 11.85 22.96
C HIS A 53 3.49 12.31 21.99
N GLY A 54 4.69 11.73 22.08
CA GLY A 54 5.82 12.11 21.23
C GLY A 54 5.56 11.75 19.76
N ALA A 55 6.13 12.54 18.84
CA ALA A 55 6.06 12.25 17.40
C ALA A 55 6.58 10.85 17.06
N VAL A 56 7.65 10.41 17.76
CA VAL A 56 8.22 9.06 17.61
C VAL A 56 7.22 7.95 17.98
N ALA A 57 6.30 8.22 18.90
CA ALA A 57 5.30 7.25 19.36
C ALA A 57 3.99 7.29 18.56
N THR A 58 3.70 8.39 17.86
CA THR A 58 2.39 8.66 17.25
C THR A 58 2.41 8.80 15.72
N LEU A 59 3.56 9.14 15.13
CA LEU A 59 3.75 9.35 13.69
C LEU A 59 4.77 8.37 13.12
N VAL A 60 4.73 8.15 11.80
CA VAL A 60 5.74 7.37 11.07
C VAL A 60 6.51 8.29 10.12
N SER A 61 7.83 8.26 10.21
CA SER A 61 8.74 8.93 9.28
C SER A 61 9.13 8.00 8.13
N PRO A 62 9.42 8.49 6.92
CA PRO A 62 10.03 7.69 5.85
C PRO A 62 11.35 6.99 6.22
N LEU A 63 12.05 7.49 7.24
CA LEU A 63 13.30 6.91 7.73
C LEU A 63 13.10 5.95 8.92
N ASP A 64 11.86 5.76 9.37
CA ASP A 64 11.58 4.84 10.45
C ASP A 64 11.83 3.39 10.01
N ILE A 65 12.24 2.58 10.99
CA ILE A 65 12.24 1.13 10.89
C ILE A 65 11.05 0.64 11.70
N ILE A 66 10.12 -0.06 11.06
CA ILE A 66 8.87 -0.51 11.66
C ILE A 66 8.78 -2.05 11.60
N PRO A 67 8.10 -2.69 12.55
CA PRO A 67 7.85 -4.13 12.50
C PRO A 67 6.87 -4.51 11.37
N SER A 68 6.90 -5.78 10.97
CA SER A 68 5.86 -6.34 10.09
C SER A 68 4.50 -6.31 10.78
N ILE A 69 3.43 -6.16 9.98
CA ILE A 69 2.06 -6.29 10.50
C ILE A 69 1.76 -7.71 10.97
N ASP A 70 2.39 -8.73 10.39
CA ASP A 70 2.20 -10.13 10.77
C ASP A 70 2.57 -10.37 12.25
N ASP A 71 3.63 -9.71 12.70
CA ASP A 71 4.10 -9.80 14.09
C ASP A 71 3.20 -9.01 15.06
N LEU A 72 2.49 -8.00 14.54
CA LEU A 72 1.60 -7.13 15.30
C LEU A 72 0.12 -7.51 15.21
N LEU A 73 -0.25 -8.60 14.53
CA LEU A 73 -1.65 -9.02 14.35
C LEU A 73 -2.39 -9.19 15.68
N ALA A 74 -1.76 -9.87 16.65
CA ALA A 74 -2.33 -10.08 17.98
C ALA A 74 -2.55 -8.75 18.72
N THR A 75 -1.54 -7.88 18.70
CA THR A 75 -1.64 -6.53 19.28
C THR A 75 -2.77 -5.74 18.63
N THR A 76 -2.80 -5.70 17.29
CA THR A 76 -3.77 -4.93 16.52
C THR A 76 -5.21 -5.36 16.83
N SER A 77 -5.42 -6.67 16.99
CA SER A 77 -6.74 -7.24 17.31
C SER A 77 -7.16 -6.99 18.77
N ALA A 78 -6.21 -6.86 19.68
CA ALA A 78 -6.47 -6.66 21.11
C ALA A 78 -6.49 -5.19 21.57
N MET A 79 -6.18 -4.23 20.69
CA MET A 79 -6.04 -2.81 21.07
C MET A 79 -7.33 -2.21 21.67
N GLU A 80 -8.50 -2.58 21.17
CA GLU A 80 -9.78 -2.04 21.65
C GLU A 80 -10.09 -2.55 23.08
N ASP A 81 -9.94 -3.85 23.30
CA ASP A 81 -10.09 -4.47 24.63
C ASP A 81 -9.06 -3.91 25.61
N ALA A 82 -7.82 -3.71 25.16
CA ALA A 82 -6.76 -3.10 25.95
C ALA A 82 -7.12 -1.64 26.32
N TYR A 83 -7.65 -0.87 25.37
CA TYR A 83 -8.13 0.48 25.62
C TYR A 83 -9.23 0.53 26.69
N ALA A 84 -10.19 -0.39 26.61
CA ALA A 84 -11.26 -0.53 27.59
C ALA A 84 -10.75 -0.88 29.00
N GLN A 85 -9.61 -1.57 29.09
CA GLN A 85 -8.91 -1.89 30.34
C GLN A 85 -8.02 -0.76 30.86
N GLY A 86 -7.99 0.40 30.21
CA GLY A 86 -7.17 1.54 30.63
C GLY A 86 -5.74 1.55 30.06
N LEU A 87 -5.42 0.64 29.15
CA LEU A 87 -4.14 0.61 28.44
C LEU A 87 -4.15 1.64 27.31
N ARG A 88 -2.99 2.22 27.02
CA ARG A 88 -2.87 3.41 26.17
C ARG A 88 -1.78 3.30 25.11
N SER A 89 -0.79 2.42 25.33
CA SER A 89 0.32 2.22 24.40
C SER A 89 0.76 0.76 24.37
N VAL A 90 1.65 0.45 23.43
CA VAL A 90 2.28 -0.86 23.27
C VAL A 90 3.78 -0.69 23.26
N PHE A 91 4.47 -1.35 24.18
CA PHE A 91 5.91 -1.54 24.07
C PHE A 91 6.20 -2.70 23.12
N VAL A 92 7.03 -2.46 22.12
CA VAL A 92 7.42 -3.45 21.10
C VAL A 92 8.93 -3.49 21.00
N GLU A 93 9.49 -4.69 21.09
CA GLU A 93 10.90 -4.95 20.79
C GLU A 93 11.02 -5.86 19.58
N PHE A 94 11.92 -5.51 18.66
CA PHE A 94 12.18 -6.29 17.47
C PHE A 94 13.63 -6.16 17.02
N ARG A 95 14.07 -7.09 16.16
CA ARG A 95 15.45 -7.13 15.66
C ARG A 95 15.51 -6.97 14.15
N LEU A 96 16.47 -6.19 13.68
CA LEU A 96 16.78 -6.06 12.26
C LEU A 96 18.27 -5.83 12.08
N GLY A 97 18.92 -6.60 11.20
CA GLY A 97 20.34 -6.40 10.89
C GLY A 97 21.31 -6.64 12.05
N GLY A 98 20.89 -7.36 13.09
CA GLY A 98 21.68 -7.57 14.31
C GLY A 98 21.43 -6.52 15.41
N ASP A 99 20.77 -5.43 15.07
CA ASP A 99 20.37 -4.40 16.03
C ASP A 99 19.04 -4.75 16.71
N THR A 100 18.87 -4.27 17.95
CA THR A 100 17.61 -4.39 18.70
C THR A 100 16.97 -3.02 18.81
N TYR A 101 15.69 -2.95 18.43
CA TYR A 101 14.86 -1.76 18.47
C TYR A 101 13.80 -1.95 19.54
N SER A 102 13.69 -0.99 20.46
CA SER A 102 12.71 -1.03 21.56
C SER A 102 11.95 0.28 21.57
N HIS A 103 10.64 0.22 21.31
CA HIS A 103 9.80 1.40 21.15
C HIS A 103 8.50 1.28 21.93
N CYS A 104 8.04 2.41 22.46
CA CYS A 104 6.70 2.54 23.00
C CYS A 104 5.82 3.26 21.97
N TYR A 105 4.88 2.54 21.38
CA TYR A 105 3.98 3.02 20.35
C TYR A 105 2.61 3.37 20.91
N HIS A 106 2.11 4.55 20.53
CA HIS A 106 0.70 4.86 20.66
C HIS A 106 -0.11 4.01 19.66
N PHE A 107 -1.38 3.73 19.96
CA PHE A 107 -2.25 2.93 19.08
C PHE A 107 -2.39 3.53 17.67
N THR A 108 -2.28 4.85 17.55
CA THR A 108 -2.19 5.56 16.26
C THR A 108 -1.00 5.11 15.41
N LYS A 109 0.18 4.91 16.01
CA LYS A 109 1.35 4.43 15.27
C LYS A 109 1.20 2.97 14.85
N ILE A 110 0.56 2.13 15.66
CA ILE A 110 0.19 0.76 15.26
C ILE A 110 -0.72 0.77 14.01
N ARG A 111 -1.73 1.66 13.97
CA ARG A 111 -2.60 1.84 12.79
C ARG A 111 -1.81 2.29 11.56
N PHE A 112 -0.90 3.27 11.70
CA PHE A 112 -0.01 3.66 10.61
C PHE A 112 0.83 2.50 10.08
N ILE A 113 1.45 1.71 10.98
CA ILE A 113 2.23 0.53 10.59
C ILE A 113 1.36 -0.44 9.79
N GLY A 114 0.12 -0.68 10.22
CA GLY A 114 -0.85 -1.48 9.47
C GLY A 114 -1.13 -0.93 8.07
N PHE A 115 -1.40 0.37 7.94
CA PHE A 115 -1.64 0.98 6.62
C PHE A 115 -0.44 0.87 5.69
N ILE A 116 0.76 1.08 6.22
CA ILE A 116 2.02 0.99 5.47
C ILE A 116 2.24 -0.45 5.00
N CYS A 117 2.23 -1.42 5.91
CA CYS A 117 2.40 -2.83 5.53
C CYS A 117 1.36 -3.28 4.48
N ASN A 118 0.11 -2.87 4.62
CA ASN A 118 -0.97 -3.23 3.68
C ASN A 118 -0.84 -2.57 2.29
N HIS A 119 -0.16 -1.43 2.18
CA HIS A 119 0.01 -0.71 0.91
C HIS A 119 1.40 -0.87 0.28
N LYS A 120 2.34 -1.54 0.96
CA LYS A 120 3.71 -1.74 0.49
C LYS A 120 3.76 -2.22 -0.97
N LYS A 121 3.07 -3.33 -1.28
CA LYS A 121 3.05 -3.91 -2.62
C LYS A 121 2.48 -2.96 -3.67
N HIS A 122 1.42 -2.22 -3.33
CA HIS A 122 0.79 -1.25 -4.23
C HIS A 122 1.78 -0.14 -4.63
N VAL A 123 2.53 0.38 -3.65
CA VAL A 123 3.52 1.43 -3.85
C VAL A 123 4.72 0.92 -4.65
N GLU A 124 5.26 -0.24 -4.29
CA GLU A 124 6.38 -0.88 -5.02
C GLU A 124 6.00 -1.13 -6.48
N SER A 125 4.83 -1.73 -6.74
CA SER A 125 4.34 -1.97 -8.10
C SER A 125 4.14 -0.69 -8.90
N ALA A 126 3.61 0.37 -8.28
CA ALA A 126 3.44 1.66 -8.95
C ALA A 126 4.78 2.33 -9.27
N HIS A 127 5.74 2.26 -8.35
CA HIS A 127 7.11 2.71 -8.57
C HIS A 127 7.74 2.01 -9.77
N ASP A 128 7.70 0.67 -9.80
CA ASP A 128 8.35 -0.13 -10.83
C ASP A 128 7.74 0.11 -12.21
N LEU A 129 6.42 0.27 -12.30
CA LEU A 129 5.73 0.65 -13.53
C LEU A 129 6.21 2.00 -14.08
N ILE A 130 6.24 3.04 -13.24
CA ILE A 130 6.66 4.37 -13.67
C ILE A 130 8.15 4.40 -14.04
N LEU A 131 8.99 3.70 -13.29
CA LEU A 131 10.40 3.56 -13.61
C LEU A 131 10.57 2.88 -14.98
N HIS A 132 9.87 1.78 -15.21
CA HIS A 132 9.92 1.06 -16.49
C HIS A 132 9.45 1.91 -17.67
N PHE A 133 8.30 2.60 -17.55
CA PHE A 133 7.82 3.52 -18.59
C PHE A 133 8.78 4.68 -18.85
N SER A 134 9.53 5.13 -17.84
CA SER A 134 10.54 6.18 -18.01
C SER A 134 11.78 5.69 -18.76
N LEU A 135 12.06 4.38 -18.73
CA LEU A 135 13.14 3.74 -19.49
C LEU A 135 12.74 3.44 -20.94
N LEU A 136 11.47 3.14 -21.17
CA LEU A 136 10.92 2.86 -22.50
C LEU A 136 10.76 4.16 -23.30
N GLN A 137 11.55 4.35 -24.35
CA GLN A 137 11.48 5.52 -25.24
C GLN A 137 10.33 5.43 -26.26
N PHE A 138 9.12 5.08 -25.80
CA PHE A 138 7.95 5.01 -26.68
C PHE A 138 7.23 6.36 -26.70
N SER A 139 7.42 7.13 -27.78
CA SER A 139 6.69 8.39 -28.02
C SER A 139 5.18 8.21 -28.08
N ASP A 140 4.74 7.06 -28.59
CA ASP A 140 3.33 6.82 -28.93
C ASP A 140 2.45 6.60 -27.70
N ILE A 141 3.05 6.30 -26.54
CA ILE A 141 2.34 6.09 -25.26
C ILE A 141 2.55 7.25 -24.27
N ALA A 142 3.27 8.31 -24.65
CA ALA A 142 3.64 9.38 -23.72
C ALA A 142 2.42 10.05 -23.05
N LEU A 143 1.32 10.23 -23.79
CA LEU A 143 0.07 10.75 -23.24
C LEU A 143 -0.52 9.81 -22.19
N ALA A 144 -0.61 8.51 -22.49
CA ALA A 144 -1.14 7.50 -21.58
C ALA A 144 -0.28 7.38 -20.31
N VAL A 145 1.05 7.49 -20.42
CA VAL A 145 1.95 7.50 -19.26
C VAL A 145 1.73 8.76 -18.41
N ALA A 146 1.50 9.92 -19.02
CA ALA A 146 1.18 11.15 -18.29
C ALA A 146 -0.15 11.04 -17.53
N GLU A 147 -1.18 10.45 -18.15
CA GLU A 147 -2.45 10.17 -17.50
C GLU A 147 -2.31 9.15 -16.36
N LEU A 148 -1.53 8.08 -16.57
CA LEU A 148 -1.24 7.08 -15.54
C LEU A 148 -0.57 7.74 -14.32
N LYS A 149 0.44 8.59 -14.53
CA LYS A 149 1.13 9.32 -13.45
C LYS A 149 0.19 10.15 -12.58
N ALA A 150 -0.88 10.69 -13.16
CA ALA A 150 -1.90 11.49 -12.46
C ALA A 150 -3.02 10.65 -11.83
N THR A 151 -3.05 9.34 -12.06
CA THR A 151 -4.11 8.45 -11.60
C THR A 151 -3.79 7.88 -10.20
N PRO A 152 -4.78 7.79 -9.27
CA PRO A 152 -4.57 7.13 -7.98
C PRO A 152 -4.18 5.67 -8.15
N ILE A 153 -3.19 5.18 -7.38
CA ILE A 153 -2.64 3.83 -7.53
C ILE A 153 -3.66 2.71 -7.27
N LEU A 154 -4.69 2.99 -6.47
CA LEU A 154 -5.78 2.05 -6.17
C LEU A 154 -6.94 2.09 -7.17
N SER A 155 -6.85 2.91 -8.22
CA SER A 155 -7.88 2.94 -9.28
C SER A 155 -7.88 1.65 -10.09
N THR A 156 -9.02 1.29 -10.67
CA THR A 156 -9.16 0.10 -11.51
C THR A 156 -8.97 0.40 -13.00
N ILE A 157 -8.64 -0.64 -13.77
CA ILE A 157 -8.60 -0.58 -15.22
C ILE A 157 -10.03 -0.34 -15.73
N ARG A 158 -10.19 0.69 -16.56
CA ARG A 158 -11.48 1.06 -17.15
C ARG A 158 -11.57 0.52 -18.58
N GLY A 159 -12.79 0.19 -19.00
CA GLY A 159 -13.07 -0.24 -20.39
C GLY A 159 -13.13 -1.75 -20.60
N LEU A 160 -13.09 -2.53 -19.51
CA LEU A 160 -13.28 -3.97 -19.51
C LEU A 160 -14.69 -4.34 -19.03
N LEU A 161 -15.14 -5.56 -19.34
CA LEU A 161 -16.44 -6.05 -18.86
C LEU A 161 -16.41 -6.29 -17.34
N THR A 162 -15.25 -6.68 -16.80
CA THR A 162 -14.96 -6.76 -15.36
C THR A 162 -14.12 -5.56 -14.91
N ASN A 163 -14.72 -4.63 -14.16
CA ASN A 163 -14.06 -3.37 -13.74
C ASN A 163 -13.25 -3.48 -12.43
N ASP A 164 -12.87 -4.69 -12.02
CA ASP A 164 -12.34 -4.95 -10.67
C ASP A 164 -10.82 -5.12 -10.61
N VAL A 165 -10.11 -5.06 -11.75
CA VAL A 165 -8.66 -5.23 -11.80
C VAL A 165 -7.96 -3.92 -11.43
N PRO A 166 -7.20 -3.85 -10.31
CA PRO A 166 -6.48 -2.63 -9.92
C PRO A 166 -5.33 -2.30 -10.88
N LEU A 167 -5.14 -1.01 -11.19
CA LEU A 167 -4.10 -0.55 -12.13
C LEU A 167 -2.68 -0.90 -11.70
N TRP A 168 -2.39 -0.87 -10.41
CA TRP A 168 -1.05 -1.21 -9.90
C TRP A 168 -0.66 -2.66 -10.23
N ARG A 169 -1.64 -3.57 -10.43
CA ARG A 169 -1.35 -4.95 -10.81
C ARG A 169 -0.75 -5.08 -12.21
N LEU A 170 -0.79 -4.05 -13.05
CA LEU A 170 -0.08 -4.06 -14.33
C LEU A 170 1.43 -4.31 -14.15
N ALA A 171 2.00 -4.05 -12.97
CA ALA A 171 3.39 -4.36 -12.67
C ALA A 171 3.73 -5.85 -12.80
N THR A 172 2.74 -6.76 -12.66
CA THR A 172 2.97 -8.21 -12.86
C THR A 172 3.34 -8.57 -14.29
N LEU A 173 3.14 -7.66 -15.24
CA LEU A 173 3.60 -7.82 -16.63
C LEU A 173 5.10 -7.54 -16.80
N LEU A 174 5.71 -6.85 -15.82
CA LEU A 174 7.14 -6.54 -15.82
C LEU A 174 7.96 -7.71 -15.30
N ASP A 175 7.40 -8.47 -14.36
CA ASP A 175 8.02 -9.67 -13.82
C ASP A 175 7.74 -10.85 -14.76
N GLU A 176 8.79 -11.45 -15.34
CA GLU A 176 8.70 -12.68 -16.15
C GLU A 176 8.23 -13.92 -15.35
N ARG A 177 7.74 -13.72 -14.13
CA ARG A 177 7.40 -14.78 -13.18
C ARG A 177 5.97 -14.54 -12.69
N TRP A 178 5.05 -15.20 -13.40
CA TRP A 178 3.63 -15.34 -13.09
C TRP A 178 2.81 -14.06 -13.33
N MET A 179 2.24 -13.97 -14.54
CA MET A 179 1.16 -13.01 -14.81
C MET A 179 -0.04 -13.35 -13.93
N ASP A 180 -0.62 -12.34 -13.29
CA ASP A 180 -1.91 -12.48 -12.62
C ASP A 180 -3.00 -12.80 -13.66
N GLU A 181 -3.80 -13.83 -13.39
CA GLU A 181 -4.85 -14.29 -14.31
C GLU A 181 -5.84 -13.16 -14.62
N ASP A 182 -6.16 -12.33 -13.62
CA ASP A 182 -7.03 -11.16 -13.77
C ASP A 182 -6.45 -10.15 -14.76
N VAL A 183 -5.13 -9.92 -14.72
CA VAL A 183 -4.44 -8.99 -15.61
C VAL A 183 -4.35 -9.56 -17.03
N PHE A 184 -4.11 -10.87 -17.15
CA PHE A 184 -4.10 -11.54 -18.45
C PHE A 184 -5.49 -11.52 -19.10
N ASN A 185 -6.54 -11.84 -18.35
CA ASN A 185 -7.93 -11.81 -18.82
C ASN A 185 -8.33 -10.39 -19.25
N ALA A 186 -7.98 -9.38 -18.45
CA ALA A 186 -8.14 -7.97 -18.80
C ALA A 186 -7.48 -7.60 -20.13
N LEU A 187 -6.24 -8.03 -20.37
CA LEU A 187 -5.54 -7.77 -21.63
C LEU A 187 -6.19 -8.52 -22.81
N VAL A 188 -6.58 -9.79 -22.63
CA VAL A 188 -7.25 -10.58 -23.66
C VAL A 188 -8.58 -9.95 -24.07
N GLU A 189 -9.37 -9.45 -23.11
CA GLU A 189 -10.60 -8.72 -23.37
C GLU A 189 -10.34 -7.42 -24.12
N LEU A 190 -9.34 -6.63 -23.69
CA LEU A 190 -8.96 -5.40 -24.36
C LEU A 190 -8.55 -5.65 -25.83
N ILE A 191 -7.73 -6.69 -26.06
CA ILE A 191 -7.31 -7.09 -27.40
C ILE A 191 -8.51 -7.59 -28.22
N HIS A 192 -9.41 -8.40 -27.64
CA HIS A 192 -10.64 -8.82 -28.31
C HIS A 192 -11.52 -7.65 -28.70
N TYR A 193 -11.65 -6.64 -27.85
CA TYR A 193 -12.42 -5.44 -28.16
C TYR A 193 -11.80 -4.64 -29.31
N LEU A 194 -10.48 -4.43 -29.27
CA LEU A 194 -9.74 -3.70 -30.30
C LEU A 194 -9.70 -4.44 -31.65
N LEU A 195 -9.52 -5.77 -31.64
CA LEU A 195 -9.51 -6.60 -32.85
C LEU A 195 -10.91 -6.93 -33.36
N GLY A 196 -11.90 -7.08 -32.47
CA GLY A 196 -13.29 -7.35 -32.81
C GLY A 196 -13.99 -6.18 -33.51
N TYR A 197 -13.49 -4.95 -33.32
CA TYR A 197 -13.90 -3.78 -34.09
C TYR A 197 -13.35 -3.74 -35.53
N HIS A 198 -12.42 -4.64 -35.89
CA HIS A 198 -11.85 -4.74 -37.24
C HIS A 198 -12.46 -5.86 -38.11
N GLN A 199 -13.52 -6.55 -37.68
CA GLN A 199 -14.35 -7.29 -38.64
C GLN A 199 -15.37 -6.34 -39.27
N PRO A 200 -15.26 -6.01 -40.58
CA PRO A 200 -16.35 -5.34 -41.26
C PRO A 200 -17.56 -6.27 -41.19
N ARG A 201 -18.66 -5.78 -40.61
CA ARG A 201 -19.97 -6.41 -40.78
C ARG A 201 -20.26 -6.40 -42.28
N THR A 202 -20.01 -7.53 -42.95
CA THR A 202 -20.53 -7.75 -44.29
C THR A 202 -22.06 -7.75 -44.19
N PRO A 203 -22.77 -6.86 -44.88
CA PRO A 203 -24.21 -6.94 -44.95
C PRO A 203 -24.56 -8.17 -45.80
N THR A 204 -25.16 -9.18 -45.16
CA THR A 204 -25.82 -10.26 -45.90
C THR A 204 -27.06 -9.69 -46.58
N HIS A 205 -27.05 -9.74 -47.90
CA HIS A 205 -28.20 -9.51 -48.78
C HIS A 205 -29.29 -10.57 -48.58
#